data_AF-A0A3C0YZH6-F1
#
_entry.id   AF-A0A3C0YZH6-F1
#
_cell.length_a   1.000
_cell.length_b   1.000
_cell.length_c   1.000
_cell.angle_alpha   90.00
_cell.angle_beta   90.00
_cell.angle_gamma   90.00
#
_symmetry.space_group_name_H-M   'P 1'
#
loop_
_entity.id
_entity.type
_entity.pdbx_description
1 polymer ?
#
loop_
_entity_poly.entity_id
_entity_poly.type
_entity_poly.pdbx_seq_one_letter_code
_entity_poly.pdbx_strand_id
1 'polypeptide(L)'
;MGFGRSCRIQRRRRQRLQGAGNGACRVRVGADSHASPNAASDEGQPLGADDRVRAPSGALSRQIRHPQPNTPRRERRHRHRQRVGALSSLVCPTRPSSEVSWGHLESRQGFALASQFDAVQTCVLRHDAVSDSIAGEQHMPDRIKLLVTGLNGVVGRALRPVLEERYELSALSRSGVDGLPEGRVFRTDIADIDSLRPAFRGVDVMLNLAADGGQSSAEGMNAGWDSMLHNNIIGTYNVLEVAKEAGVSRVILASSGAAVNGYELEEPYRSLVSGDDVDLPASWEMIDEFAEPKPITLYGVTKLFGEDLGRYYALTTPMSVINLRISNCTPVDEATPGRAQANWSSYRDIQQLTVKCIEAPPEVKFDIFWATSDNAKLYRDNRHAKEVLGYAPQDGVR
;
A
#
# COMPACT_ATOMS: atom_id res chain seq x y z
N MET A 1 11.79 -29.71 -30.87
CA MET A 1 12.72 -29.93 -29.73
C MET A 1 12.51 -28.81 -28.75
N GLY A 2 11.64 -29.02 -27.75
CA GLY A 2 11.34 -28.05 -26.71
C GLY A 2 12.18 -28.35 -25.47
N PHE A 3 12.78 -27.32 -24.88
CA PHE A 3 13.40 -27.41 -23.56
C PHE A 3 12.60 -26.55 -22.58
N GLY A 4 11.71 -27.21 -21.83
CA GLY A 4 11.11 -26.66 -20.62
C GLY A 4 12.15 -26.60 -19.51
N ARG A 5 12.30 -25.43 -18.88
CA ARG A 5 13.07 -25.30 -17.63
C ARG A 5 12.10 -25.20 -16.46
N SER A 6 12.04 -26.30 -15.72
CA SER A 6 11.38 -26.41 -14.42
C SER A 6 12.09 -25.53 -13.39
N CYS A 7 11.32 -24.65 -12.74
CA CYS A 7 11.73 -23.82 -11.62
C CYS A 7 11.95 -24.71 -10.38
N ARG A 8 13.21 -24.93 -9.98
CA ARG A 8 13.58 -25.63 -8.74
C ARG A 8 13.70 -24.62 -7.60
N ILE A 9 12.78 -24.72 -6.66
CA ILE A 9 12.83 -24.07 -5.34
C ILE A 9 14.08 -24.59 -4.58
N GLN A 10 15.10 -23.75 -4.44
CA GLN A 10 16.27 -24.06 -3.59
C GLN A 10 15.94 -23.77 -2.12
N ARG A 11 15.72 -24.82 -1.33
CA ARG A 11 15.77 -24.75 0.13
C ARG A 11 17.23 -24.62 0.58
N ARG A 12 17.67 -23.45 1.05
CA ARG A 12 18.97 -23.30 1.73
C ARG A 12 18.88 -23.78 3.19
N ARG A 13 19.75 -24.74 3.53
CA ARG A 13 19.99 -25.25 4.88
C ARG A 13 20.67 -24.17 5.74
N ARG A 14 20.11 -23.86 6.91
CA ARG A 14 20.81 -23.13 7.99
C ARG A 14 21.86 -24.05 8.61
N GLN A 15 23.14 -23.67 8.51
CA GLN A 15 24.19 -24.25 9.36
C GLN A 15 24.20 -23.54 10.71
N ARG A 16 24.14 -24.34 11.78
CA ARG A 16 24.38 -23.92 13.16
C ARG A 16 25.89 -23.72 13.35
N LEU A 17 26.27 -22.59 13.96
CA LEU A 17 27.56 -22.45 14.63
C LEU A 17 27.30 -22.32 16.14
N GLN A 18 27.96 -23.16 16.92
CA GLN A 18 28.03 -23.13 18.38
C GLN A 18 29.43 -22.70 18.81
N GLY A 19 29.49 -21.90 19.88
CA GLY A 19 30.67 -21.62 20.73
C GLY A 19 31.59 -20.52 20.19
N ALA A 20 32.16 -19.61 20.97
CA ALA A 20 32.22 -19.42 22.43
C ALA A 20 32.71 -17.98 22.71
N GLY A 21 32.48 -17.44 23.91
CA GLY A 21 33.23 -16.26 24.37
C GLY A 21 32.45 -15.35 25.33
N ASN A 22 32.61 -15.59 26.63
CA ASN A 22 32.20 -14.70 27.71
C ASN A 22 32.93 -13.35 27.62
N GLY A 23 32.19 -12.25 27.71
CA GLY A 23 32.74 -10.90 27.85
C GLY A 23 31.71 -9.94 28.43
N ALA A 24 31.59 -9.92 29.76
CA ALA A 24 30.72 -8.99 30.48
C ALA A 24 31.27 -7.56 30.37
N CYS A 25 30.62 -6.69 29.60
CA CYS A 25 30.93 -5.27 29.55
C CYS A 25 30.03 -4.50 30.55
N ARG A 26 30.60 -4.14 31.71
CA ARG A 26 29.96 -3.25 32.68
C ARG A 26 30.09 -1.81 32.18
N VAL A 27 28.97 -1.15 31.92
CA VAL A 27 28.90 0.30 31.69
C VAL A 27 28.96 1.00 33.05
N ARG A 28 30.03 1.78 33.29
CA ARG A 28 30.09 2.77 34.39
C ARG A 28 29.62 4.12 33.85
N VAL A 29 28.65 4.70 34.53
CA VAL A 29 28.24 6.10 34.39
C VAL A 29 29.25 6.94 35.17
N GLY A 30 29.93 7.85 34.48
CA GLY A 30 30.78 8.88 35.08
C GLY A 30 30.29 10.25 34.61
N ALA A 31 29.69 10.98 35.53
CA ALA A 31 29.49 12.42 35.41
C ALA A 31 30.82 13.10 35.77
N ASP A 32 31.23 14.11 35.01
CA ASP A 32 32.08 15.18 35.55
C ASP A 32 31.86 16.48 34.76
N SER A 33 31.57 17.49 35.57
CA SER A 33 31.49 18.92 35.30
C SER A 33 32.87 19.54 35.15
N HIS A 34 33.05 20.52 34.25
CA HIS A 34 33.95 21.65 34.48
C HIS A 34 33.57 22.86 33.62
N ALA A 35 33.64 24.04 34.25
CA ALA A 35 33.30 25.34 33.71
C ALA A 35 34.55 26.25 33.63
N SER A 36 34.56 27.10 32.58
CA SER A 36 35.10 28.48 32.47
C SER A 36 36.64 28.71 32.46
N PRO A 37 37.19 29.89 32.01
CA PRO A 37 36.54 31.21 31.78
C PRO A 37 36.98 32.12 30.57
N ASN A 38 36.16 33.16 30.33
CA ASN A 38 36.37 34.60 29.96
C ASN A 38 37.11 35.11 28.70
N ALA A 39 36.46 36.04 27.95
CA ALA A 39 36.65 37.52 27.93
C ALA A 39 35.77 38.18 26.81
N ALA A 40 34.80 39.08 27.13
CA ALA A 40 34.79 40.57 27.03
C ALA A 40 34.94 41.12 25.58
N SER A 41 34.22 42.12 25.05
CA SER A 41 33.42 43.30 25.47
C SER A 41 32.41 43.62 24.32
N ASP A 42 31.35 44.44 24.39
CA ASP A 42 31.30 45.88 24.71
C ASP A 42 29.83 46.39 24.68
N GLU A 43 29.62 47.59 25.21
CA GLU A 43 28.41 48.20 25.77
C GLU A 43 27.32 48.76 24.82
N GLY A 44 26.13 49.07 25.39
CA GLY A 44 25.29 50.18 24.89
C GLY A 44 23.75 50.00 24.97
N GLN A 45 23.15 50.23 26.15
CA GLN A 45 21.73 50.66 26.30
C GLN A 45 21.66 52.23 26.23
N PRO A 46 20.52 52.98 26.37
CA PRO A 46 19.22 52.58 26.96
C PRO A 46 17.89 53.32 26.53
N LEU A 47 16.80 52.87 27.19
CA LEU A 47 15.55 53.56 27.62
C LEU A 47 14.29 53.64 26.73
N GLY A 48 13.16 53.21 27.35
CA GLY A 48 11.81 53.75 27.07
C GLY A 48 10.61 52.96 27.64
N ALA A 49 10.23 53.26 28.89
CA ALA A 49 8.91 53.17 29.59
C ALA A 49 7.85 52.10 29.19
N ASP A 50 7.44 51.17 30.06
CA ASP A 50 6.59 51.27 31.29
C ASP A 50 5.09 51.48 30.99
N ASP A 51 4.26 50.46 31.26
CA ASP A 51 3.01 50.69 32.00
C ASP A 51 2.40 49.41 32.63
N ARG A 52 1.82 49.63 33.80
CA ARG A 52 1.41 48.69 34.86
C ARG A 52 0.01 48.09 34.64
N VAL A 53 -0.26 46.86 35.12
CA VAL A 53 -1.50 46.52 35.88
C VAL A 53 -1.31 45.29 36.83
N ARG A 54 -1.58 45.57 38.11
CA ARG A 54 -1.99 44.79 39.31
C ARG A 54 -2.22 43.26 39.28
N ALA A 55 -1.73 42.62 40.35
CA ALA A 55 -2.21 41.36 40.94
C ALA A 55 -3.50 41.54 41.78
N PRO A 56 -4.16 40.45 42.20
CA PRO A 56 -3.98 40.05 43.61
C PRO A 56 -3.88 38.54 43.90
N SER A 57 -3.22 38.32 45.03
CA SER A 57 -3.13 37.16 45.94
C SER A 57 -4.18 36.05 45.91
N GLY A 58 -3.70 34.80 46.09
CA GLY A 58 -4.49 33.66 46.53
C GLY A 58 -3.64 32.42 46.78
N ALA A 59 -3.03 32.32 47.97
CA ALA A 59 -2.32 31.13 48.42
C ALA A 59 -3.31 30.08 48.93
N LEU A 60 -3.22 28.84 48.42
CA LEU A 60 -3.76 27.65 49.08
C LEU A 60 -2.86 26.46 48.77
N SER A 61 -2.06 26.09 49.76
CA SER A 61 -1.28 24.86 49.84
C SER A 61 -2.21 23.65 49.89
N ARG A 62 -1.99 22.66 49.02
CA ARG A 62 -2.55 21.31 49.18
C ARG A 62 -1.45 20.27 49.18
N GLN A 63 -1.46 19.53 50.29
CA GLN A 63 -0.55 18.47 50.68
C GLN A 63 -0.56 17.31 49.69
N ILE A 64 0.64 16.86 49.32
CA ILE A 64 0.90 15.59 48.66
C ILE A 64 0.67 14.47 49.68
N ARG A 65 -0.30 13.59 49.43
CA ARG A 65 -0.46 12.32 50.17
C ARG A 65 -0.05 11.15 49.27
N HIS A 66 0.97 10.42 49.71
CA HIS A 66 1.31 9.10 49.19
C HIS A 66 0.23 8.06 49.55
N PRO A 67 -0.07 7.09 48.68
CA PRO A 67 -0.99 5.99 49.00
C PRO A 67 -0.28 4.85 49.73
N GLN A 68 -0.90 4.34 50.80
CA GLN A 68 -0.54 3.09 51.49
C GLN A 68 -1.43 1.93 50.99
N PRO A 69 -0.95 0.67 50.98
CA PRO A 69 -1.62 -0.47 50.36
C PRO A 69 -2.41 -1.33 51.36
N ASN A 70 -3.50 -1.95 50.91
CA ASN A 70 -4.23 -3.11 51.49
C ASN A 70 -5.39 -3.45 50.51
N THR A 71 -5.82 -4.65 50.15
CA THR A 71 -5.62 -6.07 50.53
C THR A 71 -6.31 -6.93 49.42
N PRO A 72 -6.21 -8.28 49.39
CA PRO A 72 -6.18 -9.07 48.14
C PRO A 72 -7.56 -9.47 47.59
N ARG A 73 -7.69 -9.47 46.25
CA ARG A 73 -8.80 -10.14 45.54
C ARG A 73 -8.41 -11.57 45.16
N ARG A 74 -9.32 -12.49 45.47
CA ARG A 74 -9.28 -13.94 45.24
C ARG A 74 -9.12 -14.29 43.74
N GLU A 75 -8.02 -14.94 43.38
CA GLU A 75 -7.90 -15.70 42.12
C GLU A 75 -8.64 -17.05 42.27
N ARG A 76 -9.67 -17.28 41.44
CA ARG A 76 -10.18 -18.63 41.17
C ARG A 76 -9.35 -19.23 40.03
N ARG A 77 -8.38 -20.06 40.36
CA ARG A 77 -7.66 -20.93 39.41
C ARG A 77 -8.45 -22.21 39.18
N HIS A 78 -9.06 -22.37 38.01
CA HIS A 78 -9.44 -23.68 37.52
C HIS A 78 -8.23 -24.35 36.87
N ARG A 79 -7.69 -25.36 37.57
CA ARG A 79 -6.74 -26.33 37.01
C ARG A 79 -7.53 -27.32 36.13
N HIS A 80 -7.13 -27.49 34.88
CA HIS A 80 -7.43 -28.74 34.17
C HIS A 80 -6.14 -29.40 33.69
N ARG A 81 -6.06 -30.68 34.06
CA ARG A 81 -4.90 -31.56 33.97
C ARG A 81 -4.63 -31.95 32.51
N GLN A 82 -3.34 -31.99 32.18
CA GLN A 82 -2.82 -32.77 31.06
C GLN A 82 -3.25 -34.23 31.21
N ARG A 83 -3.74 -34.83 30.12
CA ARG A 83 -3.70 -36.27 29.89
C ARG A 83 -2.88 -36.54 28.62
N VAL A 84 -1.79 -37.26 28.83
CA VAL A 84 -1.00 -37.94 27.81
C VAL A 84 -1.83 -39.11 27.29
N GLY A 85 -1.96 -39.23 25.98
CA GLY A 85 -2.56 -40.37 25.29
C GLY A 85 -1.88 -40.53 23.94
N ALA A 86 -1.09 -41.58 23.80
CA ALA A 86 -0.34 -41.92 22.59
C ALA A 86 -1.16 -42.84 21.66
N LEU A 87 -0.81 -42.76 20.38
CA LEU A 87 -0.96 -43.76 19.29
C LEU A 87 -2.37 -44.07 18.76
N SER A 88 -2.63 -43.71 17.51
CA SER A 88 -2.56 -44.68 16.40
C SER A 88 -2.69 -43.98 15.04
N SER A 89 -1.81 -44.37 14.13
CA SER A 89 -1.74 -44.02 12.72
C SER A 89 -2.96 -44.55 11.94
N LEU A 90 -3.70 -43.67 11.27
CA LEU A 90 -4.68 -44.05 10.26
C LEU A 90 -4.07 -43.85 8.87
N VAL A 91 -3.83 -44.99 8.24
CA VAL A 91 -3.37 -45.19 6.87
C VAL A 91 -4.51 -44.83 5.91
N CYS A 92 -4.17 -44.08 4.87
CA CYS A 92 -5.05 -43.70 3.76
C CYS A 92 -5.21 -44.88 2.78
N PRO A 93 -6.44 -45.24 2.33
CA PRO A 93 -6.60 -46.30 1.35
C PRO A 93 -6.29 -45.79 -0.07
N THR A 94 -5.41 -46.53 -0.73
CA THR A 94 -4.98 -46.37 -2.12
C THR A 94 -6.11 -46.72 -3.11
N ARG A 95 -6.25 -45.91 -4.16
CA ARG A 95 -7.09 -46.20 -5.34
C ARG A 95 -6.41 -47.24 -6.24
N PRO A 96 -7.15 -48.13 -6.92
CA PRO A 96 -6.57 -49.02 -7.92
C PRO A 96 -6.32 -48.29 -9.24
N SER A 97 -5.14 -48.53 -9.80
CA SER A 97 -4.69 -48.18 -11.14
C SER A 97 -5.23 -49.17 -12.17
N SER A 98 -5.95 -48.69 -13.18
CA SER A 98 -6.24 -49.44 -14.40
C SER A 98 -5.17 -49.13 -15.45
N GLU A 99 -4.40 -50.15 -15.78
CA GLU A 99 -3.51 -50.20 -16.94
C GLU A 99 -4.33 -50.13 -18.24
N VAL A 100 -3.97 -49.22 -19.13
CA VAL A 100 -4.38 -49.25 -20.55
C VAL A 100 -3.12 -49.12 -21.38
N SER A 101 -2.79 -50.20 -22.08
CA SER A 101 -1.65 -50.30 -22.99
C SER A 101 -1.89 -49.48 -24.26
N TRP A 102 -0.92 -48.64 -24.62
CA TRP A 102 -0.85 -47.99 -25.92
C TRP A 102 -0.19 -48.92 -26.93
N GLY A 103 -0.98 -49.43 -27.88
CA GLY A 103 -0.49 -50.09 -29.09
C GLY A 103 -0.28 -49.05 -30.20
N HIS A 104 0.93 -49.02 -30.75
CA HIS A 104 1.24 -48.35 -32.01
C HIS A 104 0.50 -49.03 -33.18
N LEU A 105 -0.06 -48.22 -34.08
CA LEU A 105 -0.26 -48.62 -35.46
C LEU A 105 -0.10 -47.39 -36.38
N GLU A 106 0.96 -47.40 -37.17
CA GLU A 106 1.13 -46.53 -38.33
C GLU A 106 0.19 -47.00 -39.46
N SER A 107 -0.42 -46.07 -40.20
CA SER A 107 -0.59 -46.21 -41.65
C SER A 107 -1.05 -44.90 -42.30
N ARG A 108 -0.68 -44.78 -43.58
CA ARG A 108 -0.61 -43.60 -44.44
C ARG A 108 -1.93 -43.35 -45.21
N GLN A 109 -1.91 -42.25 -45.98
CA GLN A 109 -2.79 -41.81 -47.09
C GLN A 109 -3.94 -40.89 -46.60
N GLY A 110 -4.15 -39.64 -47.03
CA GLY A 110 -3.73 -38.90 -48.23
C GLY A 110 -4.86 -38.91 -49.27
N PHE A 111 -5.71 -37.87 -49.33
CA PHE A 111 -6.45 -37.48 -50.54
C PHE A 111 -7.07 -36.08 -50.38
N ALA A 112 -6.94 -35.26 -51.42
CA ALA A 112 -7.54 -33.95 -51.62
C ALA A 112 -8.76 -34.04 -52.56
N LEU A 113 -9.66 -33.04 -52.53
CA LEU A 113 -10.60 -32.54 -53.59
C LEU A 113 -11.52 -31.50 -52.89
N ALA A 114 -11.46 -30.18 -53.13
CA ALA A 114 -11.78 -29.37 -54.31
C ALA A 114 -13.29 -29.16 -54.59
N SER A 115 -13.72 -27.90 -54.36
CA SER A 115 -14.65 -27.02 -55.12
C SER A 115 -16.07 -27.45 -55.51
N GLN A 116 -17.05 -26.56 -55.26
CA GLN A 116 -17.95 -25.89 -56.25
C GLN A 116 -18.91 -24.91 -55.51
N PHE A 117 -18.93 -23.60 -55.85
CA PHE A 117 -19.86 -22.86 -56.77
C PHE A 117 -21.34 -22.87 -56.27
N ASP A 118 -22.15 -21.79 -56.17
CA ASP A 118 -22.42 -20.56 -56.95
C ASP A 118 -22.98 -19.45 -56.00
N ALA A 119 -22.70 -18.14 -56.15
CA ALA A 119 -23.29 -17.12 -57.05
C ALA A 119 -24.84 -17.06 -56.99
N VAL A 120 -25.52 -15.96 -56.67
CA VAL A 120 -25.96 -14.80 -57.50
C VAL A 120 -26.95 -14.03 -56.56
N GLN A 121 -27.05 -12.72 -56.38
CA GLN A 121 -27.49 -11.70 -57.35
C GLN A 121 -27.41 -10.29 -56.73
N THR A 122 -27.04 -9.33 -57.58
CA THR A 122 -27.08 -7.87 -57.35
C THR A 122 -28.51 -7.34 -57.53
N CYS A 123 -28.92 -6.33 -56.74
CA CYS A 123 -29.97 -5.39 -57.18
C CYS A 123 -29.69 -3.98 -56.62
N VAL A 124 -29.58 -3.03 -57.54
CA VAL A 124 -29.42 -1.59 -57.31
C VAL A 124 -30.79 -0.96 -57.42
N LEU A 125 -31.24 -0.15 -56.44
CA LEU A 125 -32.11 1.00 -56.66
C LEU A 125 -31.87 2.08 -55.60
N ARG A 126 -31.67 3.32 -56.07
CA ARG A 126 -31.77 4.57 -55.32
C ARG A 126 -33.25 4.89 -55.06
N HIS A 127 -33.62 5.39 -53.89
CA HIS A 127 -34.07 6.78 -53.69
C HIS A 127 -34.54 7.04 -52.25
N ASP A 128 -34.38 8.30 -51.86
CA ASP A 128 -35.07 9.08 -50.83
C ASP A 128 -34.60 9.03 -49.37
N ALA A 129 -34.09 10.20 -48.99
CA ALA A 129 -33.86 10.66 -47.65
C ALA A 129 -35.18 10.74 -46.87
N VAL A 130 -35.20 10.13 -45.70
CA VAL A 130 -36.07 10.53 -44.59
C VAL A 130 -35.16 10.84 -43.42
N SER A 131 -35.17 12.11 -43.05
CA SER A 131 -34.57 12.65 -41.84
C SER A 131 -35.28 12.06 -40.63
N ASP A 132 -34.57 11.26 -39.84
CA ASP A 132 -34.88 11.07 -38.43
C ASP A 132 -33.59 11.23 -37.63
N SER A 133 -33.49 12.40 -37.00
CA SER A 133 -32.50 12.70 -35.97
C SER A 133 -32.82 11.89 -34.72
N ILE A 134 -32.40 10.62 -34.70
CA ILE A 134 -32.22 9.91 -33.44
C ILE A 134 -30.84 10.31 -32.94
N ALA A 135 -30.81 11.25 -32.00
CA ALA A 135 -29.67 11.43 -31.12
C ALA A 135 -29.47 10.09 -30.40
N GLY A 136 -28.62 9.24 -30.98
CA GLY A 136 -28.18 8.02 -30.32
C GLY A 136 -27.49 8.45 -29.03
N GLU A 137 -28.09 8.15 -27.89
CA GLU A 137 -27.32 7.88 -26.68
C GLU A 137 -26.26 6.87 -27.09
N GLN A 138 -25.04 7.36 -27.30
CA GLN A 138 -23.91 6.49 -27.48
C GLN A 138 -23.79 5.72 -26.18
N HIS A 139 -24.20 4.46 -26.20
CA HIS A 139 -23.90 3.49 -25.16
C HIS A 139 -22.37 3.43 -25.06
N MET A 140 -21.82 4.28 -24.20
CA MET A 140 -20.42 4.20 -23.82
C MET A 140 -20.23 2.80 -23.26
N PRO A 141 -19.16 2.07 -23.63
CA PRO A 141 -18.87 0.79 -23.00
C PRO A 141 -18.93 0.97 -21.49
N ASP A 142 -19.53 0.00 -20.77
CA ASP A 142 -19.68 0.07 -19.32
C ASP A 142 -18.33 0.43 -18.68
N ARG A 143 -18.20 1.70 -18.26
CA ARG A 143 -16.98 2.21 -17.62
C ARG A 143 -16.85 1.52 -16.27
N ILE A 144 -15.62 1.14 -15.91
CA ILE A 144 -15.34 0.56 -14.59
C ILE A 144 -15.92 1.48 -13.51
N LYS A 145 -16.75 0.91 -12.62
CA LYS A 145 -17.29 1.59 -11.45
C LYS A 145 -16.26 1.57 -10.34
N LEU A 146 -15.60 2.71 -10.16
CA LEU A 146 -14.48 2.89 -9.25
C LEU A 146 -14.95 3.60 -7.97
N LEU A 147 -14.82 2.92 -6.83
CA LEU A 147 -14.98 3.54 -5.52
C LEU A 147 -13.62 3.98 -4.98
N VAL A 148 -13.51 5.20 -4.48
CA VAL A 148 -12.26 5.74 -3.92
C VAL A 148 -12.48 6.28 -2.52
N THR A 149 -11.70 5.81 -1.54
CA THR A 149 -11.60 6.49 -0.24
C THR A 149 -10.51 7.56 -0.29
N GLY A 150 -10.61 8.60 0.54
CA GLY A 150 -9.51 9.58 0.66
C GLY A 150 -9.29 10.44 -0.60
N LEU A 151 -10.30 10.60 -1.45
CA LEU A 151 -10.20 11.35 -2.72
C LEU A 151 -9.85 12.83 -2.53
N ASN A 152 -10.21 13.43 -1.39
CA ASN A 152 -9.79 14.79 -1.03
C ASN A 152 -8.36 14.88 -0.49
N GLY A 153 -7.67 13.76 -0.23
CA GLY A 153 -6.30 13.75 0.27
C GLY A 153 -5.28 14.20 -0.80
N VAL A 154 -4.01 14.31 -0.40
CA VAL A 154 -2.92 14.73 -1.31
C VAL A 154 -2.87 13.85 -2.56
N VAL A 155 -2.74 12.53 -2.37
CA VAL A 155 -2.72 11.55 -3.46
C VAL A 155 -4.06 11.53 -4.20
N GLY A 156 -5.19 11.59 -3.48
CA GLY A 156 -6.52 11.59 -4.08
C GLY A 156 -6.70 12.75 -5.06
N ARG A 157 -6.29 13.96 -4.68
CA ARG A 157 -6.33 15.14 -5.55
C ARG A 157 -5.41 15.02 -6.77
N ALA A 158 -4.22 14.44 -6.60
CA ALA A 158 -3.31 14.18 -7.71
C ALA A 158 -3.91 13.18 -8.71
N LEU A 159 -4.63 12.16 -8.24
CA LEU A 159 -5.24 11.13 -9.09
C LEU A 159 -6.58 11.56 -9.70
N ARG A 160 -7.35 12.42 -9.04
CA ARG A 160 -8.74 12.74 -9.39
C ARG A 160 -8.96 13.07 -10.88
N PRO A 161 -8.15 13.92 -11.55
CA PRO A 161 -8.40 14.27 -12.95
C PRO A 161 -8.45 13.04 -13.89
N VAL A 162 -7.47 12.13 -13.77
CA VAL A 162 -7.41 10.93 -14.63
C VAL A 162 -8.50 9.91 -14.26
N LEU A 163 -8.89 9.85 -12.98
CA LEU A 163 -9.93 8.92 -12.51
C LEU A 163 -11.32 9.34 -13.01
N GLU A 164 -11.65 10.64 -12.94
CA GLU A 164 -12.93 11.18 -13.46
C GLU A 164 -13.03 11.05 -14.98
N GLU A 165 -11.91 11.20 -15.68
CA GLU A 165 -11.84 11.04 -17.14
C GLU A 165 -12.10 9.59 -17.58
N ARG A 166 -11.58 8.59 -16.84
CA ARG A 166 -11.58 7.17 -17.26
C ARG A 166 -12.69 6.32 -16.68
N TYR A 167 -13.10 6.56 -15.43
CA TYR A 167 -13.97 5.65 -14.68
C TYR A 167 -15.29 6.28 -14.26
N GLU A 168 -16.29 5.46 -13.94
CA GLU A 168 -17.47 5.92 -13.22
C GLU A 168 -17.10 6.08 -11.74
N LEU A 169 -16.62 7.27 -11.38
CA LEU A 169 -16.03 7.55 -10.07
C LEU A 169 -17.08 7.83 -8.99
N SER A 170 -17.00 7.07 -7.90
CA SER A 170 -17.67 7.34 -6.62
C SER A 170 -16.66 7.51 -5.50
N ALA A 171 -17.03 8.26 -4.47
CA ALA A 171 -16.14 8.60 -3.36
C ALA A 171 -16.73 8.24 -2.00
N LEU A 172 -15.86 7.74 -1.12
CA LEU A 172 -16.16 7.47 0.28
C LEU A 172 -15.29 8.38 1.17
N SER A 173 -15.92 9.19 2.02
CA SER A 173 -15.19 10.09 2.93
C SER A 173 -16.03 10.50 4.13
N ARG A 174 -15.39 10.93 5.23
CA ARG A 174 -16.11 11.42 6.41
C ARG A 174 -16.80 12.77 6.16
N SER A 175 -16.15 13.68 5.42
CA SER A 175 -16.63 15.05 5.20
C SER A 175 -17.42 15.24 3.89
N GLY A 176 -17.40 14.27 2.98
CA GLY A 176 -17.89 14.42 1.61
C GLY A 176 -16.79 14.91 0.66
N VAL A 177 -17.09 14.88 -0.64
CA VAL A 177 -16.21 15.33 -1.73
C VAL A 177 -16.99 16.29 -2.62
N ASP A 178 -16.43 17.47 -2.84
CA ASP A 178 -17.05 18.49 -3.69
C ASP A 178 -16.82 18.19 -5.18
N GLY A 179 -17.75 18.61 -6.04
CA GLY A 179 -17.64 18.49 -7.49
C GLY A 179 -17.99 17.10 -8.08
N LEU A 180 -18.34 16.13 -7.23
CA LEU A 180 -18.96 14.87 -7.69
C LEU A 180 -20.49 14.94 -7.53
N PRO A 181 -21.27 14.20 -8.35
CA PRO A 181 -22.71 14.09 -8.16
C PRO A 181 -23.05 13.56 -6.76
N GLU A 182 -24.08 14.11 -6.12
CA GLU A 182 -24.44 13.77 -4.73
C GLU A 182 -24.66 12.26 -4.53
N GLY A 183 -25.30 11.58 -5.49
CA GLY A 183 -25.52 10.13 -5.47
C GLY A 183 -24.25 9.27 -5.59
N ARG A 184 -23.07 9.87 -5.82
CA ARG A 184 -21.77 9.20 -5.90
C ARG A 184 -20.83 9.58 -4.74
N VAL A 185 -21.33 10.33 -3.75
CA VAL A 185 -20.56 10.76 -2.57
C VAL A 185 -21.15 10.14 -1.31
N PHE A 186 -20.44 9.17 -0.74
CA PHE A 186 -20.86 8.45 0.46
C PHE A 186 -20.15 9.00 1.70
N ARG A 187 -20.92 9.71 2.55
CA ARG A 187 -20.44 10.26 3.82
C ARG A 187 -20.43 9.21 4.93
N THR A 188 -19.28 8.61 5.20
CA THR A 188 -19.16 7.46 6.12
C THR A 188 -17.82 7.45 6.85
N ASP A 189 -17.77 6.75 7.99
CA ASP A 189 -16.53 6.42 8.69
C ASP A 189 -16.04 5.05 8.24
N ILE A 190 -14.79 4.97 7.79
CA ILE A 190 -14.19 3.72 7.30
C ILE A 190 -14.15 2.63 8.38
N ALA A 191 -14.12 3.01 9.66
CA ALA A 191 -14.13 2.07 10.77
C ALA A 191 -15.53 1.57 11.15
N ASP A 192 -16.60 2.18 10.63
CA ASP A 192 -17.98 1.71 10.77
C ASP A 192 -18.34 0.83 9.56
N ILE A 193 -18.17 -0.48 9.71
CA ILE A 193 -18.37 -1.47 8.65
C ILE A 193 -19.77 -1.43 8.05
N ASP A 194 -20.80 -1.19 8.87
CA ASP A 194 -22.19 -1.21 8.42
C ASP A 194 -22.47 -0.01 7.51
N SER A 195 -21.86 1.13 7.83
CA SER A 195 -21.99 2.35 7.03
C SER A 195 -21.38 2.24 5.63
N LEU A 196 -20.43 1.34 5.40
CA LEU A 196 -19.74 1.21 4.10
C LEU A 196 -20.60 0.53 3.04
N ARG A 197 -21.43 -0.44 3.43
CA ARG A 197 -22.12 -1.34 2.49
C ARG A 197 -22.89 -0.63 1.36
N PRO A 198 -23.63 0.47 1.61
CA PRO A 198 -24.33 1.18 0.54
C PRO A 198 -23.41 1.68 -0.58
N ALA A 199 -22.17 2.07 -0.25
CA ALA A 199 -21.19 2.61 -1.18
C ALA A 199 -20.57 1.54 -2.10
N PHE A 200 -20.57 0.28 -1.67
CA PHE A 200 -19.97 -0.84 -2.40
C PHE A 200 -20.91 -1.51 -3.42
N ARG A 201 -22.19 -1.11 -3.47
CA ARG A 201 -23.16 -1.73 -4.38
C ARG A 201 -22.81 -1.49 -5.85
N GLY A 202 -22.52 -2.58 -6.56
CA GLY A 202 -22.20 -2.54 -7.99
C GLY A 202 -20.82 -1.94 -8.29
N VAL A 203 -19.92 -1.89 -7.31
CA VAL A 203 -18.53 -1.44 -7.50
C VAL A 203 -17.70 -2.56 -8.12
N ASP A 204 -16.97 -2.23 -9.20
CA ASP A 204 -16.07 -3.17 -9.86
C ASP A 204 -14.69 -3.18 -9.20
N VAL A 205 -14.19 -1.98 -8.86
CA VAL A 205 -12.85 -1.75 -8.30
C VAL A 205 -12.92 -0.77 -7.14
N MET A 206 -12.19 -1.05 -6.07
CA MET A 206 -12.07 -0.19 -4.89
C MET A 206 -10.62 0.27 -4.71
N LEU A 207 -10.38 1.59 -4.72
CA LEU A 207 -9.09 2.20 -4.43
C LEU A 207 -9.11 2.82 -3.03
N ASN A 208 -8.41 2.19 -2.09
CA ASN A 208 -8.35 2.65 -0.71
C ASN A 208 -7.16 3.60 -0.48
N LEU A 209 -7.37 4.92 -0.55
CA LEU A 209 -6.35 5.93 -0.22
C LEU A 209 -6.47 6.45 1.22
N ALA A 210 -7.59 6.18 1.89
CA ALA A 210 -7.81 6.63 3.25
C ALA A 210 -6.81 5.98 4.22
N ALA A 211 -6.17 6.82 4.99
CA ALA A 211 -5.36 6.47 6.14
C ALA A 211 -5.12 7.74 6.97
N ASP A 212 -4.85 7.54 8.24
CA ASP A 212 -4.23 8.54 9.08
C ASP A 212 -2.72 8.36 9.09
N GLY A 213 -2.02 9.49 9.15
CA GLY A 213 -0.59 9.58 9.02
C GLY A 213 -0.10 9.76 7.57
N GLY A 214 1.20 10.01 7.41
CA GLY A 214 1.82 10.29 6.12
C GLY A 214 1.70 11.76 5.69
N GLN A 215 1.89 12.04 4.40
CA GLN A 215 1.94 13.41 3.86
C GLN A 215 0.60 14.17 3.96
N SER A 216 -0.52 13.46 4.15
CA SER A 216 -1.85 14.05 4.30
C SER A 216 -2.24 14.36 5.75
N SER A 217 -1.41 14.00 6.75
CA SER A 217 -1.67 14.30 8.16
C SER A 217 -0.90 15.53 8.62
N ALA A 218 -1.55 16.40 9.40
CA ALA A 218 -0.89 17.52 10.06
C ALA A 218 0.24 17.07 11.01
N GLU A 219 0.13 15.85 11.55
CA GLU A 219 1.11 15.24 12.45
C GLU A 219 2.12 14.34 11.71
N GLY A 220 2.13 14.40 10.37
CA GLY A 220 3.01 13.59 9.54
C GLY A 220 2.82 12.09 9.79
N MET A 221 3.90 11.35 10.02
CA MET A 221 3.84 9.91 10.30
C MET A 221 3.43 9.56 11.76
N ASN A 222 3.10 10.54 12.59
CA ASN A 222 2.80 10.36 14.01
C ASN A 222 1.35 10.75 14.37
N ALA A 223 0.37 10.21 13.65
CA ALA A 223 -1.06 10.50 13.88
C ALA A 223 -1.66 9.88 15.17
N GLY A 224 -0.81 9.37 16.08
CA GLY A 224 -1.25 8.66 17.29
C GLY A 224 -1.75 7.23 17.04
N TRP A 225 -1.54 6.35 18.03
CA TRP A 225 -1.89 4.93 17.92
C TRP A 225 -3.39 4.70 17.70
N ASP A 226 -4.25 5.35 18.48
CA ASP A 226 -5.70 5.10 18.41
C ASP A 226 -6.29 5.51 17.06
N SER A 227 -5.84 6.63 16.50
CA SER A 227 -6.28 7.09 15.17
C SER A 227 -5.83 6.12 14.07
N MET A 228 -4.58 5.67 14.12
CA MET A 228 -4.05 4.69 13.17
C MET A 228 -4.71 3.30 13.33
N LEU A 229 -5.02 2.88 14.55
CA LEU A 229 -5.77 1.65 14.81
C LEU A 229 -7.17 1.72 14.20
N HIS A 230 -7.88 2.84 14.41
CA HIS A 230 -9.22 3.07 13.87
C HIS A 230 -9.23 3.12 12.34
N ASN A 231 -8.40 3.98 11.75
CA ASN A 231 -8.47 4.25 10.31
C ASN A 231 -7.65 3.28 9.46
N ASN A 232 -6.45 2.88 9.91
CA ASN A 232 -5.53 2.09 9.08
C ASN A 232 -5.71 0.58 9.30
N ILE A 233 -6.02 0.13 10.52
CA ILE A 233 -6.19 -1.29 10.83
C ILE A 233 -7.66 -1.70 10.66
N ILE A 234 -8.55 -1.15 11.48
CA ILE A 234 -9.99 -1.49 11.44
C ILE A 234 -10.59 -1.08 10.09
N GLY A 235 -10.31 0.15 9.64
CA GLY A 235 -10.79 0.64 8.35
C GLY A 235 -10.36 -0.23 7.15
N THR A 236 -9.10 -0.64 7.08
CA THR A 236 -8.63 -1.51 5.99
C THR A 236 -9.29 -2.89 6.03
N TYR A 237 -9.47 -3.47 7.22
CA TYR A 237 -10.21 -4.72 7.37
C TYR A 237 -11.65 -4.59 6.87
N ASN A 238 -12.35 -3.54 7.29
CA ASN A 238 -13.74 -3.30 6.87
C ASN A 238 -13.86 -3.13 5.36
N VAL A 239 -12.96 -2.37 4.72
CA VAL A 239 -12.93 -2.20 3.27
C VAL A 239 -12.80 -3.54 2.56
N LEU A 240 -11.86 -4.40 2.98
CA LEU A 240 -11.64 -5.70 2.36
C LEU A 240 -12.82 -6.66 2.58
N GLU A 241 -13.40 -6.66 3.79
CA GLU A 241 -14.54 -7.53 4.10
C GLU A 241 -15.79 -7.12 3.32
N VAL A 242 -16.11 -5.82 3.27
CA VAL A 242 -17.26 -5.31 2.51
C VAL A 242 -17.03 -5.43 1.00
N ALA A 243 -15.80 -5.25 0.51
CA ALA A 243 -15.45 -5.51 -0.88
C ALA A 243 -15.71 -6.98 -1.26
N LYS A 244 -15.32 -7.93 -0.40
CA LYS A 244 -15.62 -9.35 -0.58
C LYS A 244 -17.13 -9.61 -0.60
N GLU A 245 -17.87 -9.08 0.38
CA GLU A 245 -19.34 -9.24 0.46
C GLU A 245 -20.05 -8.71 -0.79
N ALA A 246 -19.60 -7.58 -1.33
CA ALA A 246 -20.18 -6.93 -2.49
C ALA A 246 -19.74 -7.52 -3.84
N GLY A 247 -18.79 -8.45 -3.85
CA GLY A 247 -18.26 -9.05 -5.07
C GLY A 247 -17.34 -8.13 -5.89
N VAL A 248 -16.68 -7.17 -5.24
CA VAL A 248 -15.68 -6.31 -5.87
C VAL A 248 -14.57 -7.17 -6.47
N SER A 249 -14.26 -6.95 -7.74
CA SER A 249 -13.29 -7.77 -8.47
C SER A 249 -11.85 -7.49 -8.04
N ARG A 250 -11.54 -6.23 -7.71
CA ARG A 250 -10.20 -5.77 -7.32
C ARG A 250 -10.23 -4.68 -6.25
N VAL A 251 -9.34 -4.81 -5.27
CA VAL A 251 -9.02 -3.76 -4.30
C VAL A 251 -7.58 -3.31 -4.50
N ILE A 252 -7.36 -2.00 -4.58
CA ILE A 252 -6.03 -1.39 -4.58
C ILE A 252 -5.84 -0.71 -3.24
N LEU A 253 -4.87 -1.16 -2.48
CA LEU A 253 -4.51 -0.56 -1.19
C LEU A 253 -3.36 0.42 -1.40
N ALA A 254 -3.56 1.68 -1.00
CA ALA A 254 -2.45 2.62 -0.88
C ALA A 254 -1.55 2.22 0.31
N SER A 255 -0.54 1.40 0.01
CA SER A 255 0.57 1.16 0.92
C SER A 255 1.54 2.34 0.86
N SER A 256 2.71 2.20 1.49
CA SER A 256 3.70 3.25 1.58
C SER A 256 5.11 2.71 1.58
N GLY A 257 6.04 3.49 1.06
CA GLY A 257 7.46 3.22 1.29
C GLY A 257 7.92 3.29 2.73
N ALA A 258 7.10 3.82 3.64
CA ALA A 258 7.34 3.70 5.08
C ALA A 258 7.47 2.23 5.56
N ALA A 259 6.96 1.26 4.79
CA ALA A 259 7.14 -0.17 5.02
C ALA A 259 8.63 -0.60 5.06
N VAL A 260 9.52 0.15 4.41
CA VAL A 260 10.95 -0.21 4.27
C VAL A 260 11.92 0.92 4.65
N ASN A 261 11.43 2.02 5.23
CA ASN A 261 12.27 3.19 5.53
C ASN A 261 13.48 2.89 6.45
N GLY A 262 13.53 1.75 7.14
CA GLY A 262 14.68 1.33 7.92
C GLY A 262 15.95 1.11 7.09
N TYR A 263 15.85 0.83 5.79
CA TYR A 263 17.03 0.84 4.91
C TYR A 263 17.69 2.21 4.86
N GLU A 264 16.95 3.31 5.04
CA GLU A 264 17.50 4.68 5.06
C GLU A 264 18.44 4.93 6.26
N LEU A 265 18.55 3.97 7.19
CA LEU A 265 19.52 3.99 8.30
C LEU A 265 20.85 3.28 7.95
N GLU A 266 20.94 2.64 6.78
CA GLU A 266 22.06 1.82 6.33
C GLU A 266 22.69 2.45 5.08
N GLU A 267 24.00 2.29 4.90
CA GLU A 267 24.66 2.67 3.63
C GLU A 267 24.40 1.61 2.55
N PRO A 268 24.23 2.01 1.27
CA PRO A 268 24.37 3.38 0.76
C PRO A 268 23.08 4.22 0.82
N TYR A 269 21.95 3.65 1.24
CA TYR A 269 20.64 4.30 1.17
C TYR A 269 20.56 5.57 2.01
N ARG A 270 21.23 5.60 3.17
CA ARG A 270 21.38 6.79 4.00
C ARG A 270 21.96 7.96 3.21
N SER A 271 22.99 7.73 2.42
CA SER A 271 23.60 8.73 1.54
C SER A 271 22.67 9.13 0.38
N LEU A 272 21.91 8.19 -0.19
CA LEU A 272 20.96 8.47 -1.28
C LEU A 272 19.83 9.42 -0.84
N VAL A 273 19.36 9.30 0.40
CA VAL A 273 18.29 10.18 0.92
C VAL A 273 18.83 11.44 1.62
N SER A 274 20.15 11.62 1.70
CA SER A 274 20.76 12.80 2.30
C SER A 274 20.56 14.05 1.44
N GLY A 275 20.44 15.19 2.11
CA GLY A 275 20.51 16.52 1.50
C GLY A 275 21.93 17.01 1.27
N ASP A 276 22.92 16.34 1.86
CA ASP A 276 24.32 16.71 1.74
C ASP A 276 24.90 16.26 0.38
N ASP A 277 25.89 17.01 -0.11
CA ASP A 277 26.69 16.60 -1.26
C ASP A 277 27.68 15.52 -0.81
N VAL A 278 27.34 14.26 -1.09
CA VAL A 278 28.08 13.08 -0.65
C VAL A 278 28.45 12.23 -1.86
N ASP A 279 29.66 11.67 -1.83
CA ASP A 279 30.11 10.73 -2.86
C ASP A 279 29.22 9.48 -2.84
N LEU A 280 28.46 9.29 -3.92
CA LEU A 280 27.60 8.13 -4.10
C LEU A 280 28.38 7.00 -4.79
N PRO A 281 28.13 5.73 -4.42
CA PRO A 281 28.69 4.62 -5.18
C PRO A 281 28.13 4.61 -6.61
N ALA A 282 28.92 4.08 -7.56
CA ALA A 282 28.52 4.00 -8.97
C ALA A 282 27.25 3.17 -9.21
N SER A 283 26.93 2.25 -8.30
CA SER A 283 25.71 1.45 -8.28
C SER A 283 25.42 0.96 -6.87
N TRP A 284 24.16 0.67 -6.57
CA TRP A 284 23.72 0.07 -5.32
C TRP A 284 22.69 -1.04 -5.58
N GLU A 285 22.46 -1.88 -4.57
CA GLU A 285 21.38 -2.85 -4.61
C GLU A 285 20.03 -2.12 -4.57
N MET A 286 19.12 -2.49 -5.46
CA MET A 286 17.77 -1.93 -5.48
C MET A 286 16.88 -2.75 -4.54
N ILE A 287 16.06 -2.06 -3.76
CA ILE A 287 15.08 -2.66 -2.87
C ILE A 287 13.85 -3.03 -3.70
N ASP A 288 13.69 -4.32 -3.95
CA ASP A 288 12.51 -4.88 -4.62
C ASP A 288 11.31 -4.98 -3.67
N GLU A 289 10.19 -5.45 -4.21
CA GLU A 289 8.92 -5.61 -3.49
C GLU A 289 8.94 -6.74 -2.44
N PHE A 290 9.88 -7.69 -2.54
CA PHE A 290 10.04 -8.84 -1.64
C PHE A 290 11.14 -8.67 -0.59
N ALA A 291 11.89 -7.58 -0.66
CA ALA A 291 12.89 -7.20 0.33
C ALA A 291 12.29 -7.15 1.75
N GLU A 292 13.15 -7.36 2.75
CA GLU A 292 12.74 -7.37 4.16
C GLU A 292 11.96 -6.09 4.52
N PRO A 293 10.73 -6.20 5.05
CA PRO A 293 10.04 -5.07 5.63
C PRO A 293 10.82 -4.52 6.83
N LYS A 294 11.17 -3.24 6.77
CA LYS A 294 11.92 -2.53 7.82
C LYS A 294 11.20 -1.22 8.20
N PRO A 295 9.99 -1.27 8.79
CA PRO A 295 9.29 -0.06 9.18
C PRO A 295 9.94 0.58 10.41
N ILE A 296 10.16 1.90 10.37
CA ILE A 296 10.66 2.69 11.51
C ILE A 296 9.59 3.61 12.11
N THR A 297 8.35 3.50 11.62
CA THR A 297 7.19 4.27 12.10
C THR A 297 5.99 3.34 12.29
N LEU A 298 5.11 3.66 13.24
CA LEU A 298 3.85 2.95 13.42
C LEU A 298 2.97 3.01 12.17
N TYR A 299 2.99 4.14 11.45
CA TYR A 299 2.34 4.27 10.15
C TYR A 299 2.80 3.16 9.18
N GLY A 300 4.11 2.97 9.03
CA GLY A 300 4.67 1.89 8.19
C GLY A 300 4.21 0.50 8.64
N VAL A 301 4.16 0.24 9.95
CA VAL A 301 3.62 -1.02 10.51
C VAL A 301 2.16 -1.22 10.13
N THR A 302 1.32 -0.18 10.23
CA THR A 302 -0.10 -0.29 9.86
C THR A 302 -0.31 -0.56 8.36
N LYS A 303 0.57 -0.05 7.50
CA LYS A 303 0.52 -0.34 6.06
C LYS A 303 0.92 -1.78 5.75
N LEU A 304 1.92 -2.32 6.44
CA LEU A 304 2.28 -3.74 6.33
C LEU A 304 1.15 -4.68 6.77
N PHE A 305 0.40 -4.31 7.81
CA PHE A 305 -0.83 -5.03 8.16
C PHE A 305 -1.81 -5.09 6.97
N GLY A 306 -2.02 -3.98 6.28
CA GLY A 306 -2.84 -3.92 5.07
C GLY A 306 -2.31 -4.81 3.94
N GLU A 307 -1.00 -4.82 3.71
CA GLU A 307 -0.38 -5.67 2.67
C GLU A 307 -0.62 -7.16 2.91
N ASP A 308 -0.37 -7.63 4.14
CA ASP A 308 -0.56 -9.04 4.49
C ASP A 308 -2.04 -9.42 4.61
N LEU A 309 -2.89 -8.51 5.09
CA LEU A 309 -4.34 -8.73 5.08
C LEU A 309 -4.87 -8.84 3.65
N GLY A 310 -4.42 -7.95 2.76
CA GLY A 310 -4.74 -8.01 1.33
C GLY A 310 -4.31 -9.34 0.70
N ARG A 311 -3.13 -9.84 1.05
CA ARG A 311 -2.64 -11.16 0.62
C ARG A 311 -3.57 -12.28 1.08
N TYR A 312 -4.04 -12.23 2.33
CA TYR A 312 -5.00 -13.19 2.84
C TYR A 312 -6.28 -13.22 2.00
N TYR A 313 -6.88 -12.06 1.70
CA TYR A 313 -8.10 -12.01 0.87
C TYR A 313 -7.86 -12.49 -0.56
N ALA A 314 -6.74 -12.11 -1.17
CA ALA A 314 -6.41 -12.55 -2.53
C ALA A 314 -6.18 -14.06 -2.65
N LEU A 315 -5.68 -14.71 -1.59
CA LEU A 315 -5.44 -16.16 -1.55
C LEU A 315 -6.67 -16.97 -1.15
N THR A 316 -7.61 -16.39 -0.40
CA THR A 316 -8.77 -17.10 0.15
C THR A 316 -10.08 -16.77 -0.55
N THR A 317 -10.08 -15.83 -1.49
CA THR A 317 -11.27 -15.38 -2.23
C THR A 317 -10.96 -15.15 -3.71
N PRO A 318 -11.96 -14.97 -4.57
CA PRO A 318 -11.73 -14.56 -5.97
C PRO A 318 -11.21 -13.13 -6.15
N MET A 319 -11.25 -12.29 -5.12
CA MET A 319 -10.88 -10.87 -5.20
C MET A 319 -9.39 -10.69 -5.51
N SER A 320 -9.04 -9.78 -6.42
CA SER A 320 -7.66 -9.33 -6.64
C SER A 320 -7.31 -8.24 -5.62
N VAL A 321 -6.11 -8.26 -5.05
CA VAL A 321 -5.62 -7.19 -4.17
C VAL A 321 -4.23 -6.74 -4.59
N ILE A 322 -4.09 -5.47 -4.98
CA ILE A 322 -2.80 -4.88 -5.38
C ILE A 322 -2.40 -3.83 -4.35
N ASN A 323 -1.17 -3.90 -3.86
CA ASN A 323 -0.63 -2.92 -2.92
C ASN A 323 0.29 -1.94 -3.66
N LEU A 324 -0.04 -0.66 -3.57
CA LEU A 324 0.76 0.40 -4.16
C LEU A 324 1.60 1.05 -3.08
N ARG A 325 2.90 0.76 -3.01
CA ARG A 325 3.82 1.40 -2.07
C ARG A 325 4.17 2.80 -2.57
N ILE A 326 3.32 3.76 -2.20
CA ILE A 326 3.51 5.16 -2.57
C ILE A 326 4.72 5.72 -1.84
N SER A 327 5.62 6.34 -2.61
CA SER A 327 6.83 6.94 -2.08
C SER A 327 6.56 8.37 -1.58
N ASN A 328 6.95 9.39 -2.32
CA ASN A 328 6.77 10.79 -1.90
C ASN A 328 5.93 11.55 -2.92
N CYS A 329 4.63 11.65 -2.63
CA CYS A 329 3.66 12.50 -3.32
C CYS A 329 3.25 13.64 -2.37
N THR A 330 3.56 14.87 -2.73
CA THR A 330 3.28 16.09 -1.96
C THR A 330 2.17 16.91 -2.61
N PRO A 331 1.60 17.94 -1.94
CA PRO A 331 0.60 18.82 -2.55
C PRO A 331 1.10 19.64 -3.75
N VAL A 332 2.40 19.80 -3.87
CA VAL A 332 3.09 20.40 -5.02
C VAL A 332 3.80 19.28 -5.77
N ASP A 333 3.64 19.25 -7.09
CA ASP A 333 4.20 18.21 -7.97
C ASP A 333 5.66 18.49 -8.33
N GLU A 334 6.50 18.66 -7.32
CA GLU A 334 7.91 18.98 -7.47
C GLU A 334 8.73 18.24 -6.41
N ALA A 335 9.92 17.78 -6.78
CA ALA A 335 10.84 17.17 -5.84
C ALA A 335 11.57 18.24 -5.02
N THR A 336 11.40 18.19 -3.70
CA THR A 336 12.19 19.02 -2.80
C THR A 336 13.66 18.54 -2.75
N PRO A 337 14.61 19.37 -2.30
CA PRO A 337 15.96 18.90 -1.99
C PRO A 337 15.97 17.77 -0.95
N GLY A 338 17.06 16.99 -0.92
CA GLY A 338 17.28 15.91 0.03
C GLY A 338 16.49 14.64 -0.30
N ARG A 339 15.76 14.10 0.69
CA ARG A 339 15.13 12.77 0.60
C ARG A 339 14.23 12.57 -0.63
N ALA A 340 13.57 13.62 -1.12
CA ALA A 340 12.71 13.55 -2.31
C ALA A 340 13.50 13.27 -3.60
N GLN A 341 14.79 13.56 -3.65
CA GLN A 341 15.67 13.23 -4.78
C GLN A 341 15.78 11.72 -5.03
N ALA A 342 15.52 10.89 -4.00
CA ALA A 342 15.54 9.44 -4.11
C ALA A 342 14.14 8.82 -4.27
N ASN A 343 13.08 9.51 -3.83
CA ASN A 343 11.78 8.89 -3.63
C ASN A 343 10.57 9.72 -4.09
N TRP A 344 10.78 10.83 -4.80
CA TRP A 344 9.69 11.59 -5.42
C TRP A 344 8.90 10.73 -6.41
N SER A 345 7.59 10.99 -6.41
CA SER A 345 6.63 10.40 -7.34
C SER A 345 5.84 11.55 -7.92
N SER A 346 6.07 11.84 -9.20
CA SER A 346 5.32 12.87 -9.91
C SER A 346 3.84 12.50 -10.01
N TYR A 347 2.97 13.49 -10.21
CA TYR A 347 1.54 13.23 -10.41
C TYR A 347 1.31 12.39 -11.66
N ARG A 348 2.04 12.66 -12.74
CA ARG A 348 1.93 11.90 -14.00
C ARG A 348 2.29 10.43 -13.80
N ASP A 349 3.36 10.15 -13.08
CA ASP A 349 3.83 8.78 -12.87
C ASP A 349 2.94 7.99 -11.90
N ILE A 350 2.50 8.60 -10.80
CA ILE A 350 1.57 7.93 -9.87
C ILE A 350 0.19 7.70 -10.49
N GLN A 351 -0.27 8.62 -11.34
CA GLN A 351 -1.49 8.45 -12.15
C GLN A 351 -1.33 7.28 -13.11
N GLN A 352 -0.22 7.22 -13.87
CA GLN A 352 0.04 6.14 -14.82
C GLN A 352 0.02 4.78 -14.14
N LEU A 353 0.75 4.63 -13.02
CA LEU A 353 0.81 3.35 -12.31
C LEU A 353 -0.53 2.97 -11.68
N THR A 354 -1.26 3.93 -11.11
CA THR A 354 -2.58 3.66 -10.51
C THR A 354 -3.58 3.20 -11.55
N VAL A 355 -3.62 3.85 -12.73
CA VAL A 355 -4.46 3.42 -13.86
C VAL A 355 -4.10 1.99 -14.27
N LYS A 356 -2.81 1.69 -14.38
CA LYS A 356 -2.33 0.34 -14.71
C LYS A 356 -2.72 -0.71 -13.66
N CYS A 357 -2.74 -0.36 -12.38
CA CYS A 357 -3.22 -1.26 -11.32
C CYS A 357 -4.73 -1.50 -11.42
N ILE A 358 -5.53 -0.46 -11.73
CA ILE A 358 -6.99 -0.59 -11.90
C ILE A 358 -7.28 -1.51 -13.08
N GLU A 359 -6.60 -1.28 -14.21
CA GLU A 359 -6.79 -1.99 -15.48
C GLU A 359 -5.94 -3.27 -15.59
N ALA A 360 -5.26 -3.69 -14.51
CA ALA A 360 -4.35 -4.85 -14.56
C ALA A 360 -5.07 -6.13 -15.01
N PRO A 361 -4.39 -7.06 -15.71
CA PRO A 361 -4.99 -8.33 -16.10
C PRO A 361 -5.59 -9.11 -14.92
N PRO A 362 -6.71 -9.85 -15.09
CA PRO A 362 -7.37 -10.58 -13.99
C PRO A 362 -6.48 -11.61 -13.27
N GLU A 363 -5.50 -12.16 -13.98
CA GLU A 363 -4.46 -13.06 -13.47
C GLU A 363 -3.54 -12.42 -12.42
N VAL A 364 -3.44 -11.09 -12.36
CA VAL A 364 -2.77 -10.37 -11.28
C VAL A 364 -3.67 -10.41 -10.04
N LYS A 365 -3.57 -11.50 -9.27
CA LYS A 365 -4.37 -11.74 -8.05
C LYS A 365 -3.84 -10.99 -6.84
N PHE A 366 -2.54 -11.05 -6.60
CA PHE A 366 -1.90 -10.34 -5.51
C PHE A 366 -0.56 -9.82 -6.01
N ASP A 367 -0.29 -8.54 -5.78
CA ASP A 367 1.00 -7.96 -6.10
C ASP A 367 1.32 -6.71 -5.29
N ILE A 368 2.59 -6.31 -5.31
CA ILE A 368 3.09 -5.11 -4.63
C ILE A 368 3.96 -4.33 -5.62
N PHE A 369 3.63 -3.06 -5.84
CA PHE A 369 4.37 -2.20 -6.75
C PHE A 369 4.86 -0.92 -6.07
N TRP A 370 6.09 -0.53 -6.39
CA TRP A 370 6.65 0.76 -6.01
C TRP A 370 6.07 1.88 -6.87
N ALA A 371 5.45 2.88 -6.23
CA ALA A 371 5.03 4.10 -6.92
C ALA A 371 6.10 5.17 -6.72
N THR A 372 7.07 5.20 -7.62
CA THR A 372 8.19 6.15 -7.62
C THR A 372 8.55 6.53 -9.05
N SER A 373 8.91 7.79 -9.27
CA SER A 373 9.45 8.28 -10.55
C SER A 373 10.88 7.76 -10.79
N ASP A 374 11.41 7.97 -11.99
CA ASP A 374 12.73 7.48 -12.41
C ASP A 374 13.87 8.39 -11.93
N ASN A 375 13.95 8.56 -10.61
CA ASN A 375 14.87 9.50 -9.95
C ASN A 375 16.33 9.02 -10.01
N ALA A 376 17.29 9.95 -10.10
CA ALA A 376 18.72 9.65 -10.18
C ALA A 376 19.24 8.91 -8.94
N LYS A 377 18.73 9.25 -7.74
CA LYS A 377 19.08 8.57 -6.47
C LYS A 377 18.08 7.45 -6.11
N LEU A 378 17.31 6.95 -7.07
CA LEU A 378 16.30 5.92 -6.84
C LEU A 378 16.94 4.64 -6.29
N TYR A 379 16.38 4.11 -5.20
CA TYR A 379 16.78 2.82 -4.64
C TYR A 379 15.61 1.83 -4.55
N ARG A 380 14.41 2.22 -4.97
CA ARG A 380 13.21 1.38 -4.98
C ARG A 380 13.02 0.82 -6.37
N ASP A 381 12.97 -0.48 -6.49
CA ASP A 381 13.03 -1.14 -7.80
C ASP A 381 11.70 -1.09 -8.54
N ASN A 382 11.66 -0.36 -9.66
CA ASN A 382 10.48 -0.28 -10.52
C ASN A 382 10.44 -1.37 -11.62
N ARG A 383 11.43 -2.28 -11.70
CA ARG A 383 11.50 -3.30 -12.76
C ARG A 383 10.26 -4.22 -12.78
N HIS A 384 9.81 -4.68 -11.62
CA HIS A 384 8.64 -5.54 -11.52
C HIS A 384 7.36 -4.86 -12.06
N ALA A 385 7.15 -3.58 -11.72
CA ALA A 385 6.04 -2.79 -12.27
C ALA A 385 6.16 -2.59 -13.80
N LYS A 386 7.39 -2.41 -14.31
CA LYS A 386 7.66 -2.32 -15.75
C LYS A 386 7.29 -3.63 -16.46
N GLU A 387 7.65 -4.77 -15.88
CA GLU A 387 7.45 -6.10 -16.47
C GLU A 387 5.99 -6.57 -16.40
N VAL A 388 5.33 -6.41 -15.26
CA VAL A 388 3.96 -6.92 -15.05
C VAL A 388 2.89 -5.98 -15.58
N LEU A 389 3.05 -4.67 -15.38
CA LEU A 389 2.03 -3.67 -15.70
C LEU A 389 2.39 -2.78 -16.90
N GLY A 390 3.60 -2.94 -17.45
CA GLY A 390 4.11 -2.02 -18.47
C GLY A 390 4.28 -0.60 -17.94
N TYR A 391 4.53 -0.42 -16.64
CA TYR A 391 4.84 0.89 -16.05
C TYR A 391 6.03 1.53 -16.78
N ALA A 392 5.94 2.80 -17.09
CA ALA A 392 6.95 3.53 -17.85
C ALA A 392 7.00 4.98 -17.31
N PRO A 393 7.66 5.20 -16.15
CA PRO A 393 7.78 6.53 -15.56
C PRO A 393 8.42 7.49 -16.57
N GLN A 394 7.88 8.69 -16.65
CA GLN A 394 8.27 9.73 -17.59
C GLN A 394 9.04 10.86 -16.92
N ASP A 395 8.86 11.00 -15.61
CA ASP A 395 9.52 12.01 -14.81
C ASP A 395 10.57 11.37 -13.91
N GLY A 396 11.43 12.21 -13.35
CA GLY A 396 12.47 11.80 -12.44
C GLY A 396 13.39 12.96 -12.13
N VAL A 397 13.82 13.05 -10.88
CA VAL A 397 14.86 14.00 -10.51
C VAL A 397 16.19 13.58 -11.14
N ARG A 398 16.93 14.51 -11.73
CA ARG A 398 18.14 14.22 -12.50
C ARG A 398 19.41 14.55 -11.75
#